data_AF-A0A6H9IZV6-F1
#
_entry.id   AF-A0A6H9IZV6-F1
#
_cell.length_a   1.000
_cell.length_b   1.000
_cell.length_c   1.000
_cell.angle_alpha   90.00
_cell.angle_beta   90.00
_cell.angle_gamma   90.00
#
_symmetry.space_group_name_H-M   'P 1'
#
loop_
_entity.id
_entity.type
_entity.pdbx_description
1 polymer ?
#
loop_
_entity_poly.entity_id
_entity_poly.type
_entity_poly.pdbx_seq_one_letter_code
_entity_poly.pdbx_strand_id
1 'polypeptide(L)'
;MRPQDIKSVRQLTGLNQTDFAKLVGVSLTTVNKWERGHAQPKKENIKKIERLVGSENLRVIQAKLLYDLPLLEVSKDLRKRANSKRGELVK
;
A
#
# COMPACT_ATOMS: atom_id res chain seq x y z
N MET A 1 -2.88 -8.46 -1.09
CA MET A 1 -2.83 -7.12 -0.47
C MET A 1 -1.43 -6.97 0.12
N ARG A 2 -0.70 -5.90 -0.19
CA ARG A 2 0.73 -5.79 0.17
C ARG A 2 0.91 -5.58 1.67
N PRO A 3 2.05 -5.96 2.26
CA PRO A 3 2.33 -5.74 3.68
C PRO A 3 2.17 -4.29 4.12
N GLN A 4 2.64 -3.32 3.30
CA GLN A 4 2.47 -1.90 3.58
C GLN A 4 1.02 -1.44 3.58
N ASP A 5 0.14 -2.04 2.76
CA ASP A 5 -1.29 -1.68 2.73
C ASP A 5 -1.94 -2.05 4.07
N ILE A 6 -1.65 -3.26 4.56
CA ILE A 6 -2.20 -3.80 5.81
C ILE A 6 -1.73 -2.98 7.01
N LYS A 7 -0.42 -2.70 7.07
CA LYS A 7 0.17 -1.88 8.12
C LYS A 7 -0.41 -0.46 8.11
N SER A 8 -0.60 0.13 6.93
CA SER A 8 -1.17 1.48 6.79
C SER A 8 -2.63 1.52 7.22
N VAL A 9 -3.44 0.54 6.81
CA VAL A 9 -4.84 0.40 7.28
C VAL A 9 -4.87 0.38 8.82
N ARG A 10 -4.02 -0.44 9.44
CA ARG A 10 -3.95 -0.53 10.91
C ARG A 10 -3.51 0.80 11.55
N GLN A 11 -2.46 1.43 11.03
CA GLN A 11 -1.93 2.67 11.61
C GLN A 11 -2.92 3.83 11.47
N LEU A 12 -3.60 3.95 10.33
CA LEU A 12 -4.59 5.00 10.07
C LEU A 12 -5.87 4.85 10.90
N THR A 13 -6.18 3.63 11.34
CA THR A 13 -7.28 3.35 12.29
C THR A 13 -6.86 3.56 13.76
N GLY A 14 -5.59 3.87 14.03
CA GLY A 14 -5.06 4.04 15.38
C GLY A 14 -4.93 2.75 16.19
N LEU A 15 -5.07 1.59 15.54
CA LEU A 15 -5.08 0.30 16.20
C LEU A 15 -3.66 -0.25 16.41
N ASN A 16 -3.43 -0.89 17.56
CA ASN A 16 -2.28 -1.79 17.72
C ASN A 16 -2.54 -3.12 16.97
N GLN A 17 -1.51 -3.95 16.79
CA GLN A 17 -1.64 -5.20 16.04
C GLN A 17 -2.63 -6.18 16.68
N THR A 18 -2.72 -6.19 18.01
CA THR A 18 -3.61 -7.08 18.77
C THR A 18 -5.07 -6.71 18.53
N ASP A 19 -5.43 -5.44 18.61
CA ASP A 19 -6.80 -4.98 18.43
C ASP A 19 -7.24 -5.06 16.97
N PHE A 20 -6.32 -4.80 16.04
CA PHE A 20 -6.56 -5.04 14.62
C PHE A 20 -6.81 -6.53 14.33
N ALA A 21 -6.02 -7.43 14.93
CA ALA A 21 -6.21 -8.87 14.77
C ALA A 21 -7.58 -9.33 15.29
N LYS A 22 -8.00 -8.82 16.46
CA LYS A 22 -9.34 -9.09 17.02
C LYS A 22 -10.45 -8.63 16.08
N LEU A 23 -10.38 -7.40 15.57
CA LEU A 23 -11.41 -6.83 14.68
C LEU A 23 -11.49 -7.56 13.33
N VAL A 24 -10.35 -7.98 12.79
CA VAL A 24 -10.30 -8.77 11.54
C VAL A 24 -10.63 -10.26 11.80
N GLY A 25 -10.64 -10.70 13.06
CA GLY A 25 -10.92 -12.09 13.43
C GLY A 25 -9.81 -13.05 13.02
N VAL A 26 -8.56 -12.69 13.31
CA VAL A 26 -7.36 -13.50 13.13
C VAL A 26 -6.43 -13.39 14.35
N SER A 27 -5.37 -14.20 14.41
CA SER A 27 -4.37 -14.09 15.49
C SER A 27 -3.39 -12.93 15.28
N LEU A 28 -2.82 -12.42 16.38
CA LEU A 28 -1.73 -11.44 16.34
C LEU A 28 -0.56 -11.92 15.46
N THR A 29 -0.18 -13.20 15.58
CA THR A 29 0.87 -13.82 14.77
C THR A 29 0.57 -13.75 13.27
N THR A 30 -0.71 -13.89 12.90
CA THR A 30 -1.14 -13.77 11.49
C THR A 30 -0.94 -12.34 10.99
N VAL A 31 -1.37 -11.32 11.75
CA VAL A 31 -1.15 -9.91 11.41
C VAL A 31 0.35 -9.59 11.31
N ASN A 32 1.15 -10.07 12.25
CA ASN A 32 2.60 -9.88 12.23
C ASN A 32 3.23 -10.48 10.95
N LYS A 33 2.86 -11.71 10.59
CA LYS A 33 3.31 -12.34 9.33
C LYS A 33 2.88 -11.54 8.10
N TRP A 34 1.67 -10.99 8.09
CA TRP A 34 1.18 -10.15 7.00
C TRP A 34 1.96 -8.85 6.87
N GLU A 35 2.16 -8.11 7.96
CA GLU A 35 2.86 -6.81 7.94
C GLU A 35 4.36 -6.95 7.64
N ARG A 36 4.96 -8.10 7.95
CA ARG A 36 6.34 -8.44 7.59
C ARG A 36 6.49 -9.05 6.19
N GLY A 37 5.38 -9.35 5.51
CA GLY A 37 5.40 -10.01 4.20
C GLY A 37 5.76 -11.50 4.21
N HIS A 38 5.78 -12.15 5.37
CA HIS A 38 6.00 -13.59 5.50
C HIS A 38 4.76 -14.42 5.13
N ALA A 39 3.58 -13.80 5.05
CA ALA A 39 2.37 -14.43 4.55
C ALA A 39 1.45 -13.41 3.89
N GLN A 40 0.60 -13.86 2.97
CA GLN A 40 -0.41 -13.02 2.33
C GLN A 40 -1.81 -13.30 2.93
N PRO A 41 -2.66 -12.28 3.14
CA PRO A 41 -4.03 -12.51 3.55
C PRO A 41 -4.83 -13.19 2.43
N LYS A 42 -5.61 -14.22 2.79
CA LYS A 42 -6.60 -14.83 1.89
C LYS A 42 -7.72 -13.86 1.53
N LYS A 43 -8.44 -14.15 0.44
CA LYS A 43 -9.57 -13.34 -0.06
C LYS A 43 -10.61 -13.03 1.02
N GLU A 44 -10.92 -14.00 1.88
CA GLU A 44 -11.84 -13.80 3.01
C GLU A 44 -11.36 -12.70 3.98
N ASN A 45 -10.07 -12.67 4.29
CA ASN A 45 -9.48 -11.72 5.22
C ASN A 45 -9.37 -10.33 4.59
N ILE A 46 -9.09 -10.26 3.29
CA ILE A 46 -9.14 -9.01 2.53
C ILE A 46 -10.56 -8.42 2.62
N LYS A 47 -11.61 -9.22 2.43
CA LYS A 47 -13.00 -8.76 2.58
C LYS A 47 -13.35 -8.33 4.01
N LYS A 48 -12.73 -8.90 5.03
CA LYS A 48 -12.93 -8.45 6.42
C LYS A 48 -12.26 -7.10 6.66
N ILE A 49 -11.04 -6.91 6.16
CA ILE A 49 -10.32 -5.64 6.21
C ILE A 49 -11.11 -4.56 5.44
N GLU A 50 -11.59 -4.88 4.24
CA GLU A 50 -12.43 -3.98 3.44
C GLU A 50 -13.73 -3.60 4.17
N ARG A 51 -14.40 -4.54 4.83
CA ARG A 51 -15.57 -4.25 5.66
C ARG A 51 -15.25 -3.36 6.86
N LEU A 52 -14.05 -3.49 7.44
CA LEU A 52 -13.63 -2.69 8.57
C LEU A 52 -13.43 -1.20 8.21
N VAL A 53 -12.86 -0.92 7.03
CA VAL A 53 -12.50 0.46 6.66
C VAL A 53 -13.32 1.07 5.52
N GLY A 54 -14.10 0.27 4.79
CA GLY A 54 -14.82 0.67 3.58
C GLY A 54 -13.98 0.58 2.31
N SER A 55 -14.63 0.24 1.19
CA SER A 55 -13.98 0.02 -0.11
C SER A 55 -13.26 1.26 -0.64
N GLU A 56 -13.87 2.44 -0.53
CA GLU A 56 -13.26 3.69 -1.01
C GLU A 56 -12.02 4.07 -0.22
N ASN A 57 -12.06 3.96 1.11
CA ASN A 57 -10.89 4.21 1.96
C ASN A 57 -9.76 3.22 1.66
N LEU A 58 -10.08 1.93 1.50
CA LEU A 58 -9.09 0.93 1.15
C LEU A 58 -8.45 1.20 -0.22
N ARG A 59 -9.26 1.62 -1.20
CA ARG A 59 -8.79 2.04 -2.53
C ARG A 59 -7.83 3.23 -2.43
N VAL A 60 -8.17 4.25 -1.65
CA VAL A 60 -7.31 5.43 -1.43
C VAL A 60 -5.98 5.02 -0.76
N ILE A 61 -6.00 4.15 0.25
CA ILE A 61 -4.78 3.66 0.92
C ILE A 61 -3.88 2.91 -0.07
N GLN A 62 -4.46 2.00 -0.86
CA GLN A 62 -3.71 1.23 -1.85
C GLN A 62 -3.14 2.12 -2.97
N ALA A 63 -3.91 3.11 -3.41
CA ALA A 63 -3.50 4.09 -4.42
C ALA A 63 -2.41 5.04 -3.89
N LYS A 64 -2.55 5.57 -2.67
CA LYS A 64 -1.55 6.44 -2.06
C LYS A 64 -0.18 5.74 -1.94
N LEU A 65 -0.18 4.47 -1.54
CA LEU A 65 1.03 3.62 -1.50
C LEU A 65 1.55 3.16 -2.87
N LEU A 66 0.83 3.43 -3.97
CA LEU A 66 1.35 3.32 -5.33
C LEU A 66 2.00 4.63 -5.81
N TYR A 67 1.73 5.76 -5.15
CA TYR A 67 2.11 7.11 -5.59
C TYR A 67 2.91 7.94 -4.56
N ASP A 68 3.44 7.34 -3.50
CA ASP A 68 4.40 8.04 -2.64
C ASP A 68 5.70 8.36 -3.42
N LEU A 69 6.40 9.40 -2.97
CA LEU A 69 7.39 10.29 -3.65
C LEU A 69 8.35 9.77 -4.75
N PRO A 70 8.90 8.54 -4.74
CA PRO A 70 9.90 8.15 -5.73
C PRO A 70 9.44 8.22 -7.19
N LEU A 71 8.15 8.02 -7.47
CA LEU A 71 7.67 8.02 -8.86
C LEU A 71 7.62 9.42 -9.48
N LEU A 72 7.40 10.46 -8.68
CA LEU A 72 7.47 11.86 -9.14
C LEU A 72 8.92 12.26 -9.44
N GLU A 73 9.85 11.83 -8.58
CA GLU A 73 11.28 12.07 -8.79
C GLU A 73 11.81 11.30 -10.01
N VAL A 74 11.40 10.03 -10.17
CA VAL A 74 11.68 9.25 -11.38
C VAL A 74 11.02 9.88 -12.61
N SER A 75 9.77 10.37 -12.52
CA SER A 75 9.10 11.05 -13.64
C SER A 75 9.83 12.33 -14.08
N LYS A 76 10.36 13.13 -13.13
CA LYS A 76 11.18 14.31 -13.43
C LYS A 76 12.49 13.91 -14.13
N ASP A 77 13.19 12.89 -13.65
CA ASP A 77 14.42 12.37 -14.30
C ASP A 77 14.13 11.86 -15.72
N LEU A 78 13.07 11.06 -15.88
CA LEU A 78 12.66 10.52 -17.17
C LEU A 78 12.29 11.62 -18.18
N ARG A 79 11.56 12.66 -17.75
CA ARG A 79 11.23 13.82 -18.60
C ARG A 79 12.47 14.60 -19.01
N LYS A 80 13.42 14.80 -18.10
CA LYS A 80 14.70 15.46 -18.39
C LYS A 80 15.48 14.72 -19.48
N ARG A 81 15.60 13.39 -19.35
CA ARG A 81 16.29 12.54 -20.33
C ARG A 81 15.62 12.59 -21.71
N ALA A 82 14.30 12.49 -21.76
CA ALA A 82 13.55 12.52 -23.02
C ALA A 82 13.73 13.87 -23.77
N ASN A 83 13.68 15.00 -23.06
CA ASN A 83 13.89 16.32 -23.67
C ASN A 83 15.31 16.53 -24.19
N SER A 84 16.32 16.02 -23.48
CA SER A 84 17.72 16.07 -23.95
C SER A 84 17.89 15.26 -25.24
N LYS A 85 17.31 14.07 -25.31
CA LYS A 85 17.33 13.23 -26.53
C LYS A 85 16.57 13.89 -27.68
N ARG A 86 15.46 14.59 -27.39
CA ARG A 86 14.71 15.34 -28.40
C ARG A 86 15.51 16.53 -28.97
N GLY A 87 16.30 17.21 -28.15
CA GLY A 87 17.18 18.29 -28.63
C GLY A 87 18.34 17.81 -29.53
N GLU A 88 18.80 16.57 -29.34
CA GLU A 88 19.77 15.93 -30.23
C GLU A 88 19.18 15.53 -31.59
N LEU A 89 17.87 15.23 -31.64
CA LEU A 89 17.17 14.83 -32.86
C LEU A 89 16.74 16.01 -33.76
N VAL A 90 16.80 17.24 -33.24
CA VAL A 90 16.36 18.47 -33.92
C VAL A 90 17.55 19.36 -34.32
N LYS A 91 18.78 18.89 -34.11
CA LYS A 91 20.01 19.46 -34.68
C LYS A 91 20.39 18.72 -35.96
#